data_AF-A0A4R3H2T8-F1
#
_entry.id   AF-A0A4R3H2T8-F1
#
_cell.length_a   1.000
_cell.length_b   1.000
_cell.length_c   1.000
_cell.angle_alpha   90.00
_cell.angle_beta   90.00
_cell.angle_gamma   90.00
#
_symmetry.space_group_name_H-M   'P 1'
#
loop_
_entity.id
_entity.type
_entity.pdbx_description
1 polymer ?
#
loop_
_entity_poly.entity_id
_entity_poly.type
_entity_poly.pdbx_seq_one_letter_code
_entity_poly.pdbx_strand_id
1 'polypeptide(L)'
;MADGHQHPGEHERAHDRAKFHAMVDGTPQDWAIIADASVAFGRDLPKRLVSHLKLLQGDCGGFAIDRLDHSLQTATRAFQDGRDEEYVVCALLHDIGDILGPRNHADIAAAILQPFVSEENHWMVAHHAIFQGYYFFHHLGLDRDMRDQFRGHPSFEYTAQFCHIYDQEAFDPAYASMPLEAFEPMLHRVMSTPKRSIYLREAKS
;
A
#
# COMPACT_ATOMS: atom_id res chain seq x y z
N MET A 1 46.42 2.08 21.71
CA MET A 1 45.06 1.99 22.27
C MET A 1 44.14 2.31 21.09
N ALA A 2 43.88 1.37 20.19
CA ALA A 2 42.92 0.27 20.29
C ALA A 2 41.53 0.79 20.68
N ASP A 3 40.69 1.05 19.68
CA ASP A 3 39.39 0.40 19.63
C ASP A 3 38.86 0.39 18.19
N GLY A 4 39.05 -0.75 17.53
CA GLY A 4 38.41 -1.08 16.26
C GLY A 4 37.06 -1.69 16.57
N HIS A 5 35.99 -0.93 16.36
CA HIS A 5 34.65 -1.51 16.33
C HIS A 5 34.48 -2.31 15.04
N GLN A 6 34.74 -3.62 15.16
CA GLN A 6 34.29 -4.62 14.22
C GLN A 6 32.78 -4.77 14.40
N HIS A 7 32.01 -4.30 13.42
CA HIS A 7 30.64 -4.76 13.23
C HIS A 7 30.68 -6.27 12.95
N PRO A 8 29.98 -7.12 13.72
CA PRO A 8 29.87 -8.53 13.37
C PRO A 8 29.00 -8.61 12.13
N GLY A 9 29.62 -9.01 11.02
CA GLY A 9 28.93 -9.33 9.78
C GLY A 9 27.94 -10.46 10.06
N GLU A 10 26.65 -10.16 9.93
CA GLU A 10 25.68 -11.19 9.63
C GLU A 10 26.13 -11.82 8.32
N HIS A 11 26.52 -13.09 8.36
CA HIS A 11 26.81 -13.87 7.18
C HIS A 11 25.54 -13.95 6.34
N GLU A 12 25.37 -13.00 5.44
CA GLU A 12 24.49 -13.11 4.29
C GLU A 12 24.92 -14.41 3.59
N ARG A 13 24.10 -15.47 3.74
CA ARG A 13 24.37 -16.72 3.03
C ARG A 13 24.45 -16.33 1.57
N ALA A 14 25.58 -16.61 0.93
CA ALA A 14 25.73 -16.38 -0.50
C ALA A 14 24.61 -17.16 -1.20
N HIS A 15 23.53 -16.48 -1.55
CA HIS A 15 22.45 -17.08 -2.32
C HIS A 15 23.03 -17.40 -3.70
N ASP A 16 22.75 -18.61 -4.17
CA ASP A 16 23.08 -18.95 -5.54
C ASP A 16 22.46 -17.91 -6.48
N ARG A 17 23.17 -17.63 -7.57
CA ARG A 17 22.75 -16.64 -8.57
C ARG A 17 22.70 -17.31 -9.92
N ALA A 18 21.64 -16.97 -10.68
CA ALA A 18 21.58 -17.26 -12.10
C ALA A 18 22.85 -16.77 -12.83
N LYS A 19 23.30 -17.54 -13.82
CA LYS A 19 24.54 -17.30 -14.57
C LYS A 19 24.33 -16.64 -15.93
N PHE A 20 23.09 -16.61 -16.43
CA PHE A 20 22.79 -15.96 -17.71
C PHE A 20 22.99 -14.44 -17.63
N HIS A 21 23.35 -13.83 -18.77
CA HIS A 21 23.44 -12.38 -18.93
C HIS A 21 22.27 -11.78 -19.74
N ALA A 22 21.54 -12.61 -20.48
CA ALA A 22 20.26 -12.30 -21.11
C ALA A 22 19.25 -13.42 -20.83
N MET A 23 17.97 -13.09 -20.63
CA MET A 23 16.95 -14.09 -20.25
C MET A 23 16.81 -15.24 -21.28
N VAL A 24 17.11 -14.98 -22.56
CA VAL A 24 17.09 -15.99 -23.63
C VAL A 24 18.13 -17.10 -23.44
N ASP A 25 19.19 -16.84 -22.66
CA ASP A 25 20.25 -17.80 -22.35
C ASP A 25 19.99 -18.54 -21.02
N GLY A 26 18.84 -18.30 -20.39
CA GLY A 26 18.53 -18.85 -19.08
C GLY A 26 18.28 -20.36 -19.11
N THR A 27 18.88 -21.08 -18.16
CA THR A 27 18.68 -22.52 -17.98
C THR A 27 17.60 -22.83 -16.92
N PRO A 28 17.00 -24.03 -16.91
CA PRO A 28 16.09 -24.43 -15.83
C PRO A 28 16.70 -24.31 -14.42
N GLN A 29 18.02 -24.53 -14.29
CA GLN A 29 18.73 -24.38 -13.02
C GLN A 29 18.81 -22.91 -12.59
N ASP A 30 19.08 -21.98 -13.52
CA ASP A 30 19.05 -20.54 -13.24
C ASP A 30 17.66 -20.10 -12.78
N TRP A 31 16.61 -20.58 -13.43
CA TRP A 31 15.24 -20.24 -13.09
C TRP A 31 14.78 -20.86 -11.76
N ALA A 32 15.27 -22.04 -11.38
CA ALA A 32 15.02 -22.62 -10.06
C ALA A 32 15.60 -21.73 -8.94
N ILE A 33 16.84 -21.25 -9.10
CA ILE A 33 17.48 -20.31 -8.19
C ILE A 33 16.65 -19.02 -8.06
N ILE A 34 16.21 -18.45 -9.19
CA ILE A 34 15.39 -17.23 -9.20
C ILE A 34 14.03 -17.46 -8.54
N ALA A 35 13.38 -18.59 -8.80
CA ALA A 35 12.09 -18.92 -8.22
C ALA A 35 12.16 -19.01 -6.69
N ASP A 36 13.16 -19.71 -6.15
CA ASP A 36 13.37 -19.83 -4.71
C ASP A 36 13.63 -18.46 -4.05
N ALA A 37 14.49 -17.63 -4.68
CA ALA A 37 14.73 -16.27 -4.21
C ALA A 37 13.46 -15.40 -4.28
N SER A 38 12.64 -15.57 -5.33
CA SER A 38 11.39 -14.82 -5.53
C SER A 38 10.33 -15.15 -4.48
N VAL A 39 10.24 -16.41 -4.05
CA VAL A 39 9.33 -16.82 -2.96
C VAL A 39 9.71 -16.14 -1.65
N ALA A 40 10.99 -16.16 -1.29
CA ALA A 40 11.48 -15.48 -0.09
C ALA A 40 11.24 -13.98 -0.16
N PHE A 41 11.57 -13.36 -1.31
CA PHE A 41 11.35 -11.94 -1.55
C PHE A 41 9.86 -11.58 -1.41
N GLY A 42 8.95 -12.35 -2.03
CA GLY A 42 7.50 -12.15 -1.95
C GLY A 42 6.98 -12.20 -0.51
N ARG A 43 7.43 -13.19 0.28
CA ARG A 43 7.03 -13.32 1.71
C ARG A 43 7.38 -12.10 2.55
N ASP A 44 8.48 -11.42 2.24
CA ASP A 44 8.92 -10.23 2.97
C ASP A 44 8.27 -8.91 2.47
N LEU A 45 7.32 -8.97 1.52
CA LEU A 45 6.60 -7.79 1.04
C LEU A 45 5.94 -6.97 2.16
N PRO A 46 5.20 -7.56 3.12
CA PRO A 46 4.55 -6.77 4.17
C PRO A 46 5.56 -5.93 4.97
N LYS A 47 6.75 -6.48 5.27
CA LYS A 47 7.81 -5.75 5.97
C LYS A 47 8.31 -4.56 5.17
N ARG A 48 8.47 -4.72 3.85
CA ARG A 48 8.87 -3.62 2.97
C ARG A 48 7.80 -2.53 2.88
N LEU A 49 6.52 -2.90 2.91
CA LEU A 49 5.42 -1.92 2.95
C LEU A 49 5.41 -1.14 4.26
N VAL A 50 5.63 -1.80 5.41
CA VAL A 50 5.81 -1.10 6.70
C VAL A 50 6.97 -0.11 6.64
N SER A 51 8.12 -0.53 6.11
CA SER A 51 9.27 0.37 5.94
C SER A 51 8.96 1.55 5.01
N HIS A 52 8.11 1.35 3.99
CA HIS A 52 7.72 2.41 3.07
C HIS A 52 6.74 3.39 3.70
N LEU A 53 5.76 2.91 4.47
CA LEU A 53 4.88 3.78 5.26
C LEU A 53 5.67 4.69 6.21
N LYS A 54 6.75 4.18 6.81
CA LYS A 54 7.64 4.98 7.67
C LYS A 54 8.33 6.13 6.92
N LEU A 55 8.42 6.11 5.59
CA LEU A 55 8.93 7.23 4.81
C LEU A 55 7.95 8.42 4.74
N LEU A 56 6.66 8.20 5.03
CA LEU A 56 5.64 9.25 5.11
C LEU A 56 5.76 10.08 6.40
N GLN A 57 6.51 9.57 7.39
CA GLN A 57 6.67 10.22 8.69
C GLN A 57 7.44 11.54 8.55
N GLY A 58 6.92 12.60 9.17
CA GLY A 58 7.52 13.94 9.19
C GLY A 58 7.31 14.77 7.93
N ASP A 59 6.75 14.22 6.84
CA ASP A 59 6.31 15.01 5.70
C ASP A 59 4.86 15.47 5.88
N CYS A 60 4.67 16.73 6.26
CA CYS A 60 3.34 17.32 6.36
C CYS A 60 2.78 17.80 5.02
N GLY A 61 3.61 18.07 4.00
CA GLY A 61 3.11 18.61 2.72
C GLY A 61 2.26 19.89 2.79
N GLY A 62 2.26 20.61 3.93
CA GLY A 62 1.38 21.74 4.21
C GLY A 62 0.10 21.43 5.01
N PHE A 63 -0.18 20.15 5.30
CA PHE A 63 -1.23 19.71 6.20
C PHE A 63 -0.87 19.93 7.68
N ALA A 64 -1.87 19.81 8.56
CA ALA A 64 -1.71 19.97 10.00
C ALA A 64 -1.00 18.78 10.68
N ILE A 65 -0.92 17.64 9.99
CA ILE A 65 -0.26 16.40 10.43
C ILE A 65 0.61 15.86 9.29
N ASP A 66 1.47 14.89 9.57
CA ASP A 66 2.23 14.20 8.53
C ASP A 66 1.40 13.13 7.79
N ARG A 67 1.89 12.69 6.63
CA ARG A 67 1.21 11.70 5.79
C ARG A 67 1.08 10.32 6.45
N LEU A 68 2.00 9.97 7.36
CA LEU A 68 1.89 8.73 8.12
C LEU A 68 0.74 8.83 9.12
N ASP A 69 0.66 9.92 9.86
CA ASP A 69 -0.43 10.19 10.81
C ASP A 69 -1.78 10.20 10.08
N HIS A 70 -1.87 10.80 8.89
CA HIS A 70 -3.06 10.73 8.04
C HIS A 70 -3.46 9.27 7.74
N SER A 71 -2.51 8.46 7.26
CA SER A 71 -2.74 7.04 6.97
C SER A 71 -3.21 6.26 8.20
N LEU A 72 -2.61 6.53 9.37
CA LEU A 72 -2.98 5.90 10.64
C LEU A 72 -4.35 6.34 11.13
N GLN A 73 -4.71 7.62 10.98
CA GLN A 73 -6.03 8.14 11.33
C GLN A 73 -7.11 7.49 10.47
N THR A 74 -6.92 7.44 9.16
CA THR A 74 -7.86 6.82 8.22
C THR A 74 -8.07 5.33 8.55
N ALA A 75 -6.99 4.59 8.78
CA ALA A 75 -7.07 3.17 9.17
C ALA A 75 -7.68 2.94 10.55
N THR A 76 -7.36 3.80 11.53
CA THR A 76 -7.94 3.71 12.89
C THR A 76 -9.44 3.92 12.86
N ARG A 77 -9.92 4.93 12.11
CA ARG A 77 -11.36 5.21 11.96
C ARG A 77 -12.09 4.03 11.30
N ALA A 78 -11.53 3.47 10.23
CA ALA A 78 -12.10 2.30 9.56
C ALA A 78 -12.16 1.07 10.49
N PHE A 79 -11.10 0.84 11.28
CA PHE A 79 -11.06 -0.25 12.26
C PHE A 79 -12.10 -0.07 13.36
N GLN A 80 -12.23 1.14 13.92
CA GLN A 80 -13.21 1.46 14.97
C GLN A 80 -14.66 1.34 14.48
N ASP A 81 -14.89 1.61 13.19
CA ASP A 81 -16.20 1.43 12.54
C ASP A 81 -16.51 -0.05 12.21
N GLY A 82 -15.61 -0.98 12.56
CA GLY A 82 -15.84 -2.42 12.40
C GLY A 82 -15.67 -2.92 10.98
N ARG A 83 -14.92 -2.21 10.12
CA ARG A 83 -14.57 -2.67 8.77
C ARG A 83 -13.67 -3.90 8.84
N ASP A 84 -13.71 -4.71 7.78
CA ASP A 84 -12.86 -5.89 7.68
C ASP A 84 -11.37 -5.53 7.49
N GLU A 85 -10.49 -6.52 7.67
CA GLU A 85 -9.04 -6.29 7.61
C GLU A 85 -8.58 -5.81 6.23
N GLU A 86 -9.22 -6.24 5.14
CA GLU A 86 -8.86 -5.82 3.80
C GLU A 86 -9.14 -4.33 3.61
N TYR A 87 -10.31 -3.87 4.03
CA TYR A 87 -10.69 -2.47 4.02
C TYR A 87 -9.74 -1.62 4.88
N VAL A 88 -9.44 -2.07 6.10
CA VAL A 88 -8.53 -1.37 7.02
C VAL A 88 -7.13 -1.27 6.41
N VAL A 89 -6.65 -2.31 5.73
CA VAL A 89 -5.37 -2.28 5.01
C VAL A 89 -5.42 -1.35 3.80
N CYS A 90 -6.52 -1.32 3.04
CA CYS A 90 -6.71 -0.33 1.99
C CYS A 90 -6.68 1.10 2.54
N ALA A 91 -7.35 1.37 3.65
CA ALA A 91 -7.32 2.65 4.34
C ALA A 91 -5.91 3.03 4.81
N LEU A 92 -5.14 2.09 5.35
CA LEU A 92 -3.76 2.33 5.76
C LEU A 92 -2.83 2.62 4.57
N LEU A 93 -3.08 2.00 3.42
CA LEU A 93 -2.19 2.04 2.26
C LEU A 93 -2.64 2.97 1.13
N HIS A 94 -3.79 3.64 1.23
CA HIS A 94 -4.36 4.40 0.10
C HIS A 94 -3.42 5.48 -0.43
N ASP A 95 -2.63 6.11 0.46
CA ASP A 95 -1.66 7.17 0.14
C ASP A 95 -0.19 6.72 0.12
N ILE A 96 0.10 5.41 0.22
CA ILE A 96 1.49 4.90 0.21
C ILE A 96 2.28 5.31 -1.05
N GLY A 97 1.60 5.66 -2.13
CA GLY A 97 2.19 6.12 -3.39
C GLY A 97 2.78 7.53 -3.36
N ASP A 98 2.51 8.33 -2.32
CA ASP A 98 2.90 9.75 -2.27
C ASP A 98 4.40 9.99 -2.46
N ILE A 99 5.23 9.13 -1.88
CA ILE A 99 6.70 9.24 -1.96
C ILE A 99 7.21 8.88 -3.36
N LEU A 100 6.54 7.97 -4.06
CA LEU A 100 7.01 7.42 -5.34
C LEU A 100 6.45 8.19 -6.55
N GLY A 101 5.24 8.70 -6.44
CA GLY A 101 4.57 9.38 -7.54
C GLY A 101 3.47 10.29 -7.03
N PRO A 102 3.80 11.47 -6.48
CA PRO A 102 2.82 12.40 -5.90
C PRO A 102 1.81 12.96 -6.92
N ARG A 103 2.02 12.75 -8.23
CA ARG A 103 1.10 13.17 -9.29
C ARG A 103 0.09 12.10 -9.69
N ASN A 104 0.25 10.88 -9.17
CA ASN A 104 -0.58 9.72 -9.49
C ASN A 104 -0.50 8.69 -8.34
N HIS A 105 -0.47 9.16 -7.10
CA HIS A 105 -0.15 8.33 -5.93
C HIS A 105 -1.19 7.21 -5.75
N ALA A 106 -2.46 7.50 -6.03
CA ALA A 106 -3.56 6.55 -6.04
C ALA A 106 -3.31 5.38 -7.01
N ASP A 107 -2.76 5.62 -8.19
CA ASP A 107 -2.45 4.57 -9.17
C ASP A 107 -1.37 3.62 -8.63
N ILE A 108 -0.37 4.18 -7.95
CA ILE A 108 0.72 3.40 -7.34
C ILE A 108 0.18 2.53 -6.21
N ALA A 109 -0.62 3.11 -5.31
CA ALA A 109 -1.26 2.38 -4.22
C ALA A 109 -2.17 1.25 -4.75
N ALA A 110 -2.98 1.55 -5.77
CA ALA A 110 -3.84 0.58 -6.43
C ALA A 110 -3.04 -0.58 -7.04
N ALA A 111 -1.95 -0.29 -7.74
CA ALA A 111 -1.09 -1.33 -8.33
C ALA A 111 -0.47 -2.26 -7.28
N ILE A 112 -0.07 -1.72 -6.13
CA ILE A 112 0.46 -2.51 -4.99
C ILE A 112 -0.62 -3.44 -4.42
N LEU A 113 -1.83 -2.91 -4.22
CA LEU A 113 -2.93 -3.61 -3.57
C LEU A 113 -3.66 -4.58 -4.51
N GLN A 114 -3.65 -4.34 -5.82
CA GLN A 114 -4.43 -5.08 -6.81
C GLN A 114 -4.37 -6.59 -6.59
N PRO A 115 -3.19 -7.24 -6.45
CA PRO A 115 -3.15 -8.69 -6.33
C PRO A 115 -3.84 -9.25 -5.07
N PHE A 116 -4.03 -8.45 -4.03
CA PHE A 116 -4.37 -8.91 -2.67
C PHE A 116 -5.79 -8.56 -2.23
N VAL A 117 -6.42 -7.58 -2.89
CA VAL A 117 -7.73 -7.05 -2.48
C VAL A 117 -8.81 -7.31 -3.53
N SER A 118 -10.07 -7.25 -3.11
CA SER A 118 -11.26 -7.33 -3.95
C SER A 118 -11.28 -6.25 -5.03
N GLU A 119 -12.10 -6.45 -6.06
CA GLU A 119 -12.26 -5.47 -7.14
C GLU A 119 -12.81 -4.14 -6.62
N GLU A 120 -13.74 -4.19 -5.66
CA GLU A 120 -14.35 -3.01 -5.03
C GLU A 120 -13.33 -2.20 -4.23
N ASN A 121 -12.54 -2.84 -3.35
CA ASN A 121 -11.48 -2.18 -2.59
C ASN A 121 -10.36 -1.63 -3.47
N HIS A 122 -10.01 -2.36 -4.54
CA HIS A 122 -9.05 -1.86 -5.51
C HIS A 122 -9.58 -0.64 -6.26
N TRP A 123 -10.85 -0.66 -6.67
CA TRP A 123 -11.48 0.48 -7.34
C TRP A 123 -11.55 1.71 -6.43
N MET A 124 -11.88 1.50 -5.14
CA MET A 124 -11.86 2.54 -4.12
C MET A 124 -10.49 3.22 -4.04
N VAL A 125 -9.42 2.45 -3.86
CA VAL A 125 -8.07 3.04 -3.77
C VAL A 125 -7.64 3.69 -5.08
N ALA A 126 -7.95 3.10 -6.24
CA ALA A 126 -7.58 3.69 -7.53
C ALA A 126 -8.22 5.07 -7.79
N HIS A 127 -9.41 5.32 -7.23
CA HIS A 127 -10.17 6.54 -7.52
C HIS A 127 -10.28 7.49 -6.31
N HIS A 128 -9.77 7.12 -5.14
CA HIS A 128 -9.95 7.89 -3.91
C HIS A 128 -9.51 9.35 -4.07
N ALA A 129 -8.40 9.62 -4.77
CA ALA A 129 -7.91 10.98 -4.96
C ALA A 129 -8.91 11.89 -5.71
N ILE A 130 -9.63 11.37 -6.70
CA ILE A 130 -10.68 12.12 -7.40
C ILE A 130 -11.89 12.33 -6.48
N PHE A 131 -12.24 11.34 -5.67
CA PHE A 131 -13.39 11.40 -4.77
C PHE A 131 -13.13 12.32 -3.56
N GLN A 132 -11.93 12.29 -2.98
CA GLN A 132 -11.45 13.20 -1.94
C GLN A 132 -11.41 14.65 -2.47
N GLY A 133 -11.13 14.82 -3.77
CA GLY A 133 -11.20 16.11 -4.47
C GLY A 133 -12.51 16.88 -4.27
N TYR A 134 -13.63 16.19 -3.98
CA TYR A 134 -14.91 16.82 -3.62
C TYR A 134 -14.80 17.81 -2.44
N TYR A 135 -13.82 17.63 -1.56
CA TYR A 135 -13.62 18.49 -0.40
C TYR A 135 -12.73 19.71 -0.67
N PHE A 136 -11.88 19.70 -1.72
CA PHE A 136 -10.90 20.78 -1.91
C PHE A 136 -10.65 21.27 -3.34
N PHE A 137 -11.05 20.53 -4.39
CA PHE A 137 -10.78 20.91 -5.79
C PHE A 137 -11.30 22.31 -6.15
N HIS A 138 -12.46 22.71 -5.65
CA HIS A 138 -13.02 24.06 -5.85
C HIS A 138 -12.16 25.19 -5.25
N HIS A 139 -11.36 24.92 -4.22
CA HIS A 139 -10.39 25.88 -3.69
C HIS A 139 -9.16 26.04 -4.61
N LEU A 140 -8.93 25.09 -5.51
CA LEU A 140 -7.85 25.08 -6.50
C LEU A 140 -8.33 25.51 -7.90
N GLY A 141 -9.60 25.88 -8.06
CA GLY A 141 -10.22 26.18 -9.36
C GLY A 141 -10.49 24.94 -10.22
N LEU A 142 -10.45 23.75 -9.62
CA LEU A 142 -10.78 22.48 -10.26
C LEU A 142 -12.26 22.13 -10.03
N ASP A 143 -12.77 21.18 -10.81
CA ASP A 143 -14.15 20.71 -10.69
C ASP A 143 -14.35 19.88 -9.42
N ARG A 144 -15.15 20.39 -8.48
CA ARG A 144 -15.52 19.71 -7.24
C ARG A 144 -16.22 18.37 -7.50
N ASP A 145 -17.03 18.31 -8.54
CA ASP A 145 -17.88 17.17 -8.85
C ASP A 145 -17.21 16.26 -9.88
N MET A 146 -15.87 16.35 -10.06
CA MET A 146 -15.11 15.51 -11.00
C MET A 146 -15.35 14.01 -10.81
N ARG A 147 -15.66 13.56 -9.59
CA ARG A 147 -16.06 12.18 -9.30
C ARG A 147 -17.29 11.73 -10.09
N ASP A 148 -18.16 12.64 -10.50
CA ASP A 148 -19.42 12.36 -11.17
C ASP A 148 -19.27 11.70 -12.53
N GLN A 149 -18.09 11.79 -13.15
CA GLN A 149 -17.75 11.03 -14.34
C GLN A 149 -17.88 9.50 -14.12
N PHE A 150 -17.83 9.04 -12.87
CA PHE A 150 -17.98 7.65 -12.47
C PHE A 150 -19.40 7.29 -11.99
N ARG A 151 -20.38 8.21 -12.05
CA ARG A 151 -21.76 7.91 -11.62
C ARG A 151 -22.29 6.69 -12.35
N GLY A 152 -22.95 5.81 -11.58
CA GLY A 152 -23.49 4.54 -12.08
C GLY A 152 -22.54 3.35 -11.97
N HIS A 153 -21.25 3.56 -11.65
CA HIS A 153 -20.36 2.46 -11.31
C HIS A 153 -20.75 1.83 -9.96
N PRO A 154 -20.75 0.49 -9.79
CA PRO A 154 -21.16 -0.16 -8.54
C PRO A 154 -20.40 0.33 -7.30
N SER A 155 -19.11 0.63 -7.44
CA SER A 155 -18.24 1.08 -6.34
C SER A 155 -18.23 2.60 -6.13
N PHE A 156 -19.09 3.36 -6.84
CA PHE A 156 -19.14 4.83 -6.70
C PHE A 156 -19.45 5.24 -5.26
N GLU A 157 -20.56 4.76 -4.69
CA GLU A 157 -20.94 5.16 -3.33
C GLU A 157 -20.07 4.54 -2.26
N TYR A 158 -19.53 3.36 -2.53
CA TYR A 158 -18.52 2.74 -1.68
C TYR A 158 -17.30 3.64 -1.48
N THR A 159 -16.82 4.25 -2.58
CA THR A 159 -15.65 5.14 -2.57
C THR A 159 -15.98 6.53 -2.05
N ALA A 160 -17.16 7.05 -2.37
CA ALA A 160 -17.65 8.29 -1.79
C ALA A 160 -17.76 8.19 -0.26
N GLN A 161 -18.23 7.05 0.26
CA GLN A 161 -18.28 6.79 1.70
C GLN A 161 -16.90 6.68 2.33
N PHE A 162 -15.95 5.98 1.69
CA PHE A 162 -14.56 5.95 2.15
C PHE A 162 -14.01 7.37 2.34
N CYS A 163 -14.15 8.19 1.30
CA CYS A 163 -13.64 9.56 1.33
C CYS A 163 -14.37 10.42 2.38
N HIS A 164 -15.68 10.24 2.54
CA HIS A 164 -16.49 11.04 3.46
C HIS A 164 -16.26 10.72 4.93
N ILE A 165 -16.18 9.43 5.27
CA ILE A 165 -16.18 8.96 6.66
C ILE A 165 -14.76 8.87 7.23
N TYR A 166 -13.78 8.51 6.40
CA TYR A 166 -12.44 8.18 6.88
C TYR A 166 -11.38 9.17 6.37
N ASP A 167 -11.19 9.26 5.07
CA ASP A 167 -10.07 9.97 4.43
C ASP A 167 -10.08 11.47 4.72
N GLN A 168 -11.13 12.20 4.32
CA GLN A 168 -11.17 13.66 4.50
C GLN A 168 -11.20 14.12 5.97
N GLU A 169 -11.61 13.26 6.91
CA GLU A 169 -11.65 13.54 8.35
C GLU A 169 -10.31 13.25 9.06
N ALA A 170 -9.33 12.69 8.37
CA ALA A 170 -8.09 12.18 8.94
C ALA A 170 -6.93 13.20 8.88
N PHE A 171 -7.19 14.45 9.30
CA PHE A 171 -6.19 15.53 9.33
C PHE A 171 -6.10 16.23 10.70
N ASP A 172 -6.59 15.61 11.77
CA ASP A 172 -6.73 16.22 13.10
C ASP A 172 -5.50 15.94 13.99
N PRO A 173 -4.68 16.94 14.36
CA PRO A 173 -3.52 16.74 15.24
C PRO A 173 -3.86 16.24 16.65
N ALA A 174 -5.12 16.37 17.08
CA ALA A 174 -5.58 15.90 18.39
C ALA A 174 -6.15 14.48 18.37
N TYR A 175 -6.34 13.88 17.18
CA TYR A 175 -6.90 12.54 17.08
C TYR A 175 -5.90 11.47 17.52
N ALA A 176 -6.31 10.63 18.47
CA ALA A 176 -5.48 9.54 18.97
C ALA A 176 -5.63 8.28 18.09
N SER A 177 -4.71 8.12 17.13
CA SER A 177 -4.64 6.93 16.28
C SER A 177 -4.06 5.71 16.99
N MET A 178 -4.41 4.53 16.51
CA MET A 178 -3.65 3.32 16.79
C MET A 178 -2.23 3.44 16.20
N PRO A 179 -1.20 2.88 16.84
CA PRO A 179 0.16 2.91 16.30
C PRO A 179 0.29 1.97 15.09
N LEU A 180 1.26 2.22 14.22
CA LEU A 180 1.51 1.41 13.01
C LEU A 180 1.64 -0.09 13.34
N GLU A 181 2.31 -0.42 14.45
CA GLU A 181 2.54 -1.77 14.95
C GLU A 181 1.24 -2.55 15.21
N ALA A 182 0.14 -1.84 15.53
CA ALA A 182 -1.16 -2.47 15.73
C ALA A 182 -1.78 -2.96 14.41
N PHE A 183 -1.40 -2.37 13.27
CA PHE A 183 -1.89 -2.75 11.94
C PHE A 183 -1.03 -3.80 11.25
N GLU A 184 0.25 -3.93 11.63
CA GLU A 184 1.20 -4.85 10.99
C GLU A 184 0.68 -6.31 10.88
N PRO A 185 0.00 -6.90 11.90
CA PRO A 185 -0.55 -8.24 11.77
C PRO A 185 -1.63 -8.37 10.69
N MET A 186 -2.52 -7.38 10.54
CA MET A 186 -3.56 -7.35 9.51
C MET A 186 -2.93 -7.18 8.12
N LEU A 187 -2.00 -6.23 8.00
CA LEU A 187 -1.23 -6.01 6.78
C LEU A 187 -0.52 -7.30 6.33
N HIS A 188 0.12 -8.00 7.26
CA HIS A 188 0.81 -9.26 6.95
C HIS A 188 -0.15 -10.35 6.48
N ARG A 189 -1.36 -10.45 7.04
CA ARG A 189 -2.36 -11.43 6.59
C ARG A 189 -2.86 -11.10 5.19
N VAL A 190 -3.31 -9.86 4.97
CA VAL A 190 -3.87 -9.40 3.68
C VAL A 190 -2.84 -9.52 2.55
N MET A 191 -1.60 -9.08 2.79
CA MET A 191 -0.56 -9.02 1.76
C MET A 191 0.24 -10.33 1.59
N SER A 192 -0.10 -11.39 2.32
CA SER A 192 0.61 -12.68 2.24
C SER A 192 0.16 -13.57 1.08
N THR A 193 -1.12 -13.48 0.70
CA THR A 193 -1.74 -14.41 -0.26
C THR A 193 -2.46 -13.63 -1.34
N PRO A 194 -1.95 -13.61 -2.59
CA PRO A 194 -2.64 -12.92 -3.67
C PRO A 194 -3.95 -13.62 -4.01
N LYS A 195 -5.01 -12.84 -4.24
CA LYS A 195 -6.31 -13.26 -4.76
C LYS A 195 -6.32 -13.37 -6.29
N ARG A 196 -5.52 -12.55 -6.97
CA ARG A 196 -5.40 -12.52 -8.44
C ARG A 196 -3.94 -12.31 -8.86
N SER A 197 -3.41 -13.23 -9.65
CA SER A 197 -2.06 -13.14 -10.23
C SER A 197 -1.89 -14.15 -11.35
N ILE A 198 -1.12 -13.80 -12.39
CA ILE A 198 -0.73 -14.73 -13.47
C ILE A 198 0.13 -15.90 -12.97
N TYR A 199 0.70 -15.78 -11.77
CA TYR A 199 1.51 -16.82 -11.13
C TYR A 199 0.68 -17.76 -10.23
N LEU A 200 -0.61 -17.48 -10.02
CA LEU A 200 -1.51 -18.43 -9.38
C LEU A 200 -1.81 -19.56 -10.36
N ARG A 201 -1.59 -20.80 -9.93
CA ARG A 201 -2.02 -21.97 -10.71
C ARG A 201 -3.55 -22.01 -10.68
N GLU A 202 -4.18 -22.17 -11.83
CA GLU A 202 -5.61 -22.49 -11.90
C GLU A 202 -5.87 -23.72 -11.00
N ALA A 203 -6.81 -23.60 -10.07
CA ALA A 203 -7.26 -24.74 -9.30
C ALA A 203 -7.83 -25.75 -10.31
N LYS A 204 -7.19 -26.92 -10.41
CA LYS A 204 -7.73 -28.02 -11.22
C LYS A 204 -9.14 -28.32 -10.68
N SER A 205 -10.15 -28.07 -11.50
CA SER A 205 -11.54 -28.45 -11.25
C SER A 205 -11.71 -29.96 -11.27
#